data_AF-A0A934UB02-F1
#
_entry.id   AF-A0A934UB02-F1
#
_cell.length_a   1.000
_cell.length_b   1.000
_cell.length_c   1.000
_cell.angle_alpha   90.00
_cell.angle_beta   90.00
_cell.angle_gamma   90.00
#
_symmetry.space_group_name_H-M   'P 1'
#
loop_
_entity.id
_entity.type
_entity.pdbx_description
1 polymer ?
#
loop_
_entity_poly.entity_id
_entity_poly.type
_entity_poly.pdbx_seq_one_letter_code
_entity_poly.pdbx_strand_id
1 'polypeptide(L)'
;MYGPVTEGDSDAAEPLKGFTIGVTAARRSEEFSTLLTRRGANVVLAPAIRIIPLADDAELERVTREIVADPPEIAVATTGIGFRGWMEAAEGWGLAEDLAAGLRSTRLLARGPKAKGAIRAADLREEWSPASESSAEVLDHLLAEGVEGVRIAVQLHGATTEWEPIPDFCEVLRCAGAEVIAVPVYRWTPPDDQTAMDRMIELAVSSGLDCITFTSAPAVASMLMRAKETGLIEPLLYALRGRVLAGCVGPITAAPLTELSVPTTQPARARLGALARHIADELPRRANRIQAAGHELSVRGGCVVVDGEVKQLPPASMAIMRTLARQPGRVVSRENLLAALPGCGEDTHAVETAIARLRAALGTPKAIQTVVKRGYRLALDPAECVDNTMERM
;
A
#
# COMPACT_ATOMS: atom_id res chain seq x y z
N MET A 1 -20.96 49.90 14.94
CA MET A 1 -19.59 50.13 14.41
C MET A 1 -18.94 48.76 14.28
N TYR A 2 -19.26 48.05 13.20
CA TYR A 2 -18.64 46.76 12.86
C TYR A 2 -17.57 47.06 11.80
N GLY A 3 -16.30 46.87 12.17
CA GLY A 3 -15.20 46.93 11.19
C GLY A 3 -15.19 45.65 10.35
N PRO A 4 -14.89 45.73 9.04
CA PRO A 4 -14.82 44.54 8.21
C PRO A 4 -13.59 43.73 8.61
N VAL A 5 -13.79 42.44 8.86
CA VAL A 5 -12.71 41.47 8.92
C VAL A 5 -12.18 41.34 7.50
N THR A 6 -10.92 41.68 7.32
CA THR A 6 -10.19 41.58 6.05
C THR A 6 -10.18 40.13 5.57
N GLU A 7 -10.97 39.83 4.53
CA GLU A 7 -10.69 38.73 3.62
C GLU A 7 -9.37 39.08 2.89
N GLY A 8 -8.30 38.42 3.28
CA GLY A 8 -6.99 38.54 2.66
C GLY A 8 -6.25 37.21 2.75
N ASP A 9 -6.06 36.59 1.59
CA ASP A 9 -5.12 35.51 1.23
C ASP A 9 -5.10 34.23 2.07
N SER A 10 -5.86 33.23 1.61
CA SER A 10 -5.26 31.90 1.45
C SER A 10 -5.29 31.55 -0.04
N ASP A 11 -4.22 31.89 -0.75
CA ASP A 11 -3.82 31.13 -1.93
C ASP A 11 -3.84 29.67 -1.47
N ALA A 12 -4.78 28.86 -1.97
CA ALA A 12 -5.10 27.57 -1.38
C ALA A 12 -3.86 26.69 -1.46
N ALA A 13 -3.12 26.56 -0.34
CA ALA A 13 -1.83 25.91 -0.34
C ALA A 13 -1.97 24.53 -1.00
N GLU A 14 -1.23 24.32 -2.09
CA GLU A 14 -1.12 23.05 -2.81
C GLU A 14 0.15 22.33 -2.32
N PRO A 15 0.18 21.79 -1.09
CA PRO A 15 1.39 21.21 -0.52
C PRO A 15 1.89 20.02 -1.34
N LEU A 16 1.02 19.38 -2.11
CA LEU A 16 1.34 18.24 -2.96
C LEU A 16 1.63 18.63 -4.41
N LYS A 17 1.76 19.92 -4.72
CA LYS A 17 2.10 20.39 -6.06
C LYS A 17 3.38 19.72 -6.59
N GLY A 18 3.24 19.06 -7.74
CA GLY A 18 4.33 18.35 -8.42
C GLY A 18 4.65 16.96 -7.84
N PHE A 19 3.98 16.52 -6.78
CA PHE A 19 4.12 15.15 -6.29
C PHE A 19 3.20 14.19 -7.06
N THR A 20 3.69 12.99 -7.35
CA THR A 20 2.92 11.91 -7.97
C THR A 20 2.67 10.80 -6.96
N ILE A 21 1.39 10.46 -6.73
CA ILE A 21 0.94 9.53 -5.69
C ILE A 21 0.19 8.36 -6.33
N GLY A 22 0.65 7.14 -6.06
CA GLY A 22 -0.06 5.91 -6.38
C GLY A 22 -1.16 5.60 -5.36
N VAL A 23 -2.35 5.24 -5.83
CA VAL A 23 -3.49 4.85 -5.01
C VAL A 23 -3.93 3.42 -5.37
N THR A 24 -3.81 2.52 -4.39
CA THR A 24 -4.14 1.10 -4.54
C THR A 24 -5.57 0.74 -4.12
N ALA A 25 -6.29 1.69 -3.53
CA ALA A 25 -7.65 1.49 -3.05
C ALA A 25 -8.60 1.19 -4.22
N ALA A 26 -9.42 0.15 -4.08
CA ALA A 26 -10.49 -0.15 -5.03
C ALA A 26 -11.81 0.53 -4.65
N ARG A 27 -12.17 0.54 -3.36
CA ARG A 27 -13.36 1.23 -2.85
C ARG A 27 -13.03 2.67 -2.48
N ARG A 28 -13.93 3.61 -2.81
CA ARG A 28 -13.79 5.05 -2.51
C ARG A 28 -12.49 5.64 -3.06
N SER A 29 -11.96 5.06 -4.14
CA SER A 29 -10.76 5.52 -4.82
C SER A 29 -10.94 6.94 -5.36
N GLU A 30 -12.09 7.26 -5.95
CA GLU A 30 -12.45 8.60 -6.44
C GLU A 30 -12.44 9.66 -5.34
N GLU A 31 -13.03 9.34 -4.18
CA GLU A 31 -13.02 10.23 -3.02
C GLU A 31 -11.59 10.51 -2.57
N PHE A 32 -10.77 9.46 -2.45
CA PHE A 32 -9.40 9.60 -2.00
C PHE A 32 -8.53 10.36 -3.01
N SER A 33 -8.67 10.06 -4.30
CA SER A 33 -8.03 10.80 -5.39
C SER A 33 -8.41 12.28 -5.34
N THR A 34 -9.70 12.59 -5.16
CA THR A 34 -10.17 13.98 -5.05
C THR A 34 -9.51 14.71 -3.87
N LEU A 35 -9.35 14.04 -2.72
CA LEU A 35 -8.68 14.63 -1.56
C LEU A 35 -7.20 14.96 -1.83
N LEU A 36 -6.51 14.13 -2.61
CA LEU A 36 -5.10 14.33 -2.97
C LEU A 36 -4.94 15.38 -4.08
N THR A 37 -5.76 15.31 -5.13
CA THR A 37 -5.72 16.26 -6.26
C THR A 37 -6.10 17.68 -5.83
N ARG A 38 -7.08 17.85 -4.91
CA ARG A 38 -7.39 19.17 -4.32
C ARG A 38 -6.22 19.81 -3.56
N ARG A 39 -5.16 19.05 -3.27
CA ARG A 39 -3.93 19.52 -2.63
C ARG A 39 -2.77 19.67 -3.61
N GLY A 40 -3.02 19.51 -4.92
CA GLY A 40 -2.03 19.66 -5.99
C GLY A 40 -1.33 18.38 -6.44
N ALA A 41 -1.73 17.20 -5.94
CA ALA A 41 -1.09 15.94 -6.32
C ALA A 41 -1.52 15.44 -7.70
N ASN A 42 -0.57 14.86 -8.44
CA ASN A 42 -0.87 13.97 -9.57
C ASN A 42 -1.18 12.58 -9.02
N VAL A 43 -2.32 12.00 -9.37
CA VAL A 43 -2.74 10.69 -8.85
C VAL A 43 -2.68 9.62 -9.93
N VAL A 44 -2.05 8.49 -9.61
CA VAL A 44 -2.04 7.27 -10.44
C VAL A 44 -2.90 6.23 -9.73
N LEU A 45 -3.99 5.82 -10.35
CA LEU A 45 -4.89 4.80 -9.80
C LEU A 45 -4.51 3.42 -10.31
N ALA A 46 -4.34 2.47 -9.39
CA ALA A 46 -4.23 1.04 -9.70
C ALA A 46 -4.91 0.24 -8.60
N PRO A 47 -6.23 0.00 -8.70
CA PRO A 47 -6.95 -0.84 -7.75
C PRO A 47 -6.21 -2.17 -7.57
N ALA A 48 -5.81 -2.48 -6.35
CA ALA A 48 -5.00 -3.67 -6.10
C ALA A 48 -5.84 -4.94 -5.99
N ILE A 49 -7.08 -4.82 -5.51
CA ILE A 49 -7.93 -5.97 -5.21
C ILE A 49 -9.37 -5.72 -5.63
N ARG A 50 -10.06 -6.80 -5.98
CA ARG A 50 -11.52 -6.90 -6.08
C ARG A 50 -12.00 -7.84 -4.98
N ILE A 51 -12.93 -7.37 -4.16
CA ILE A 51 -13.58 -8.24 -3.16
C ILE A 51 -14.57 -9.13 -3.92
N ILE A 52 -14.53 -10.44 -3.66
CA ILE A 52 -15.52 -11.38 -4.19
C ILE A 52 -16.76 -11.31 -3.30
N PRO A 53 -17.95 -11.01 -3.83
CA PRO A 53 -19.19 -11.16 -3.08
C PRO A 53 -19.37 -12.62 -2.66
N LEU A 54 -19.79 -12.87 -1.42
CA LEU A 54 -19.87 -14.24 -0.89
C LEU A 54 -20.77 -15.16 -1.70
N ALA A 55 -21.86 -14.63 -2.26
CA ALA A 55 -22.78 -15.38 -3.12
C ALA A 55 -22.14 -15.85 -4.44
N ASP A 56 -21.08 -15.17 -4.90
CA ASP A 56 -20.36 -15.48 -6.15
C ASP A 56 -19.06 -16.26 -5.88
N ASP A 57 -18.81 -16.66 -4.63
CA ASP A 57 -17.57 -17.30 -4.22
C ASP A 57 -17.64 -18.83 -4.35
N ALA A 58 -17.16 -19.34 -5.49
CA ALA A 58 -17.14 -20.76 -5.79
C ALA A 58 -16.36 -21.61 -4.77
N GLU A 59 -15.34 -21.04 -4.10
CA GLU A 59 -14.60 -21.78 -3.06
C GLU A 59 -15.43 -21.88 -1.78
N LEU A 60 -16.11 -20.80 -1.39
CA LEU A 60 -17.03 -20.85 -0.25
C LEU A 60 -18.18 -21.82 -0.54
N GLU A 61 -18.72 -21.85 -1.76
CA GLU A 61 -19.73 -22.82 -2.17
C GLU A 61 -19.20 -24.26 -2.06
N ARG A 62 -18.01 -24.53 -2.60
CA ARG A 62 -17.36 -25.85 -2.54
C ARG A 62 -17.18 -26.32 -1.10
N VAL A 63 -16.63 -25.47 -0.23
CA VAL A 63 -16.44 -25.77 1.21
C VAL A 63 -17.78 -25.95 1.92
N THR A 64 -18.80 -25.18 1.55
CA THR A 64 -20.15 -25.35 2.11
C THR A 64 -20.73 -26.71 1.75
N ARG A 65 -20.59 -27.14 0.50
CA ARG A 65 -21.02 -28.48 0.06
C ARG A 65 -20.25 -29.60 0.79
N GLU A 66 -18.97 -29.39 1.07
CA GLU A 66 -18.14 -30.30 1.86
C GLU A 66 -18.64 -30.42 3.31
N ILE A 67 -18.97 -29.30 3.95
CA ILE A 67 -19.55 -29.26 5.31
C ILE A 67 -20.95 -29.89 5.34
N VAL A 68 -21.74 -29.72 4.30
CA VAL A 68 -23.06 -30.36 4.19
C VAL A 68 -22.94 -31.87 4.03
N ALA A 69 -22.02 -32.33 3.18
CA ALA A 69 -21.84 -33.76 2.91
C ALA A 69 -21.26 -34.51 4.11
N ASP A 70 -20.35 -33.87 4.83
CA ASP A 70 -19.71 -34.40 6.03
C ASP A 70 -19.61 -33.28 7.07
N PRO A 71 -20.57 -33.17 8.01
CA PRO A 71 -20.56 -32.12 9.02
C PRO A 71 -19.36 -32.23 9.98
N PRO A 72 -18.70 -31.11 10.32
CA PRO A 72 -17.60 -31.12 11.27
C PRO A 72 -18.10 -31.39 12.70
N GLU A 73 -17.21 -31.90 13.56
CA GLU A 73 -17.50 -32.07 14.98
C GLU A 73 -17.54 -30.73 15.70
N ILE A 74 -16.68 -29.78 15.28
CA ILE A 74 -16.60 -28.44 15.84
C ILE A 74 -16.65 -27.40 14.71
N ALA A 75 -17.38 -26.30 14.90
CA ALA A 75 -17.34 -25.16 14.00
C ALA A 75 -17.11 -23.85 14.77
N VAL A 76 -16.13 -23.06 14.31
CA VAL A 76 -15.74 -21.79 14.94
C VAL A 76 -16.19 -20.63 14.06
N ALA A 77 -17.08 -19.78 14.58
CA ALA A 77 -17.46 -18.52 13.95
C ALA A 77 -16.64 -17.35 14.53
N THR A 78 -15.85 -16.69 13.68
CA THR A 78 -14.98 -15.59 14.10
C THR A 78 -15.64 -14.23 14.03
N THR A 79 -16.53 -13.99 13.06
CA THR A 79 -17.22 -12.71 12.89
C THR A 79 -18.70 -12.86 12.56
N GLY A 80 -19.53 -11.97 13.09
CA GLY A 80 -20.97 -11.99 12.84
C GLY A 80 -21.36 -11.58 11.42
N ILE A 81 -20.56 -10.76 10.73
CA ILE A 81 -20.83 -10.39 9.33
C ILE A 81 -20.46 -11.52 8.38
N GLY A 82 -19.32 -12.18 8.61
CA GLY A 82 -18.93 -13.34 7.82
C GLY A 82 -19.90 -14.50 7.99
N PHE A 83 -20.42 -14.74 9.21
CA PHE A 83 -21.34 -15.86 9.45
C PHE A 83 -22.70 -15.63 8.81
N ARG A 84 -23.26 -14.43 8.95
CA ARG A 84 -24.51 -14.09 8.25
C ARG A 84 -24.34 -14.14 6.74
N GLY A 85 -23.27 -13.55 6.22
CA GLY A 85 -23.01 -13.58 4.79
C GLY A 85 -22.79 -15.01 4.24
N TRP A 86 -22.22 -15.92 5.02
CA TRP A 86 -22.11 -17.33 4.65
C TRP A 86 -23.48 -18.00 4.60
N MET A 87 -24.33 -17.83 5.62
CA MET A 87 -25.70 -18.37 5.61
C MET A 87 -26.54 -17.80 4.46
N GLU A 88 -26.45 -16.49 4.20
CA GLU A 88 -27.12 -15.81 3.07
C GLU A 88 -26.61 -16.34 1.71
N ALA A 89 -25.31 -16.57 1.56
CA ALA A 89 -24.75 -17.16 0.35
C ALA A 89 -25.24 -18.61 0.15
N ALA A 90 -25.26 -19.41 1.21
CA ALA A 90 -25.80 -20.77 1.20
C ALA A 90 -27.28 -20.81 0.80
N GLU A 91 -28.07 -19.81 1.22
CA GLU A 91 -29.46 -19.65 0.77
C GLU A 91 -29.53 -19.43 -0.75
N GLY A 92 -28.68 -18.55 -1.28
CA GLY A 92 -28.56 -18.31 -2.73
C GLY A 92 -28.21 -19.57 -3.54
N TRP A 93 -27.46 -20.51 -2.95
CA TRP A 93 -27.09 -21.79 -3.57
C TRP A 93 -28.10 -22.91 -3.33
N GLY A 94 -29.17 -22.66 -2.56
CA GLY A 94 -30.14 -23.68 -2.16
C GLY A 94 -29.61 -24.68 -1.12
N LEU A 95 -28.56 -24.32 -0.37
CA LEU A 95 -27.89 -25.16 0.63
C LEU A 95 -28.20 -24.74 2.07
N ALA A 96 -29.00 -23.70 2.30
CA ALA A 96 -29.21 -23.14 3.64
C ALA A 96 -29.79 -24.14 4.65
N GLU A 97 -30.80 -24.91 4.27
CA GLU A 97 -31.44 -25.88 5.17
C GLU A 97 -30.48 -27.02 5.54
N ASP A 98 -29.77 -27.57 4.55
CA ASP A 98 -28.80 -28.64 4.75
C ASP A 98 -27.59 -28.16 5.58
N LEU A 99 -27.09 -26.96 5.31
CA LEU A 99 -26.01 -26.36 6.09
C LEU A 99 -26.44 -26.12 7.54
N ALA A 100 -27.63 -25.55 7.76
CA ALA A 100 -28.16 -25.36 9.09
C ALA A 100 -28.34 -26.70 9.83
N ALA A 101 -28.82 -27.75 9.14
CA ALA A 101 -28.94 -29.08 9.72
C ALA A 101 -27.58 -29.64 10.14
N GLY A 102 -26.56 -29.57 9.27
CA GLY A 102 -25.20 -29.99 9.60
C GLY A 102 -24.63 -29.23 10.80
N LEU A 103 -24.77 -27.90 10.83
CA LEU A 103 -24.29 -27.07 11.92
C LEU A 103 -25.05 -27.26 13.24
N ARG A 104 -26.33 -27.70 13.22
CA ARG A 104 -27.07 -28.05 14.44
C ARG A 104 -26.51 -29.28 15.15
N SER A 105 -25.93 -30.22 14.40
CA SER A 105 -25.24 -31.39 14.95
C SER A 105 -23.79 -31.10 15.35
N THR A 106 -23.26 -29.93 14.99
CA THR A 106 -21.89 -29.52 15.27
C THR A 106 -21.78 -28.73 16.58
N ARG A 107 -20.65 -28.89 17.28
CA ARG A 107 -20.29 -28.06 18.43
C ARG A 107 -19.86 -26.67 17.98
N LEU A 108 -20.73 -25.67 18.16
CA LEU A 108 -20.49 -24.31 17.68
C LEU A 108 -19.78 -23.43 18.71
N LEU A 109 -18.64 -22.86 18.35
CA LEU A 109 -17.90 -21.89 19.14
C LEU A 109 -17.96 -20.51 18.46
N ALA A 110 -18.11 -19.45 19.26
CA ALA A 110 -18.14 -18.08 18.76
C ALA A 110 -16.96 -17.29 19.31
N ARG A 111 -16.17 -16.60 18.48
CA ARG A 111 -15.09 -15.72 18.96
C ARG A 111 -15.58 -14.54 19.81
N GLY A 112 -16.85 -14.13 19.69
CA GLY A 112 -17.40 -13.07 20.55
C GLY A 112 -18.84 -12.68 20.23
N PRO A 113 -19.36 -11.60 20.85
CA PRO A 113 -20.79 -11.27 20.87
C PRO A 113 -21.42 -11.11 19.48
N LYS A 114 -20.68 -10.58 18.50
CA LYS A 114 -21.16 -10.42 17.12
C LYS A 114 -21.35 -11.77 16.41
N ALA A 115 -20.39 -12.68 16.56
CA ALA A 115 -20.49 -14.03 15.99
C ALA A 115 -21.61 -14.80 16.67
N LYS A 116 -21.70 -14.73 18.00
CA LYS A 116 -22.80 -15.28 18.80
C LYS A 116 -24.18 -14.77 18.35
N GLY A 117 -24.33 -13.47 18.14
CA GLY A 117 -25.57 -12.89 17.63
C GLY A 117 -25.93 -13.41 16.23
N ALA A 118 -24.94 -13.61 15.36
CA ALA A 118 -25.15 -14.16 14.02
C ALA A 118 -25.56 -15.65 14.04
N ILE A 119 -24.91 -16.47 14.86
CA ILE A 119 -25.28 -17.88 15.07
C ILE A 119 -26.74 -17.97 15.51
N ARG A 120 -27.13 -17.19 16.52
CA ARG A 120 -28.51 -17.18 17.04
C ARG A 120 -29.54 -16.68 16.05
N ALA A 121 -29.18 -15.72 15.20
CA ALA A 121 -30.05 -15.23 14.14
C ALA A 121 -30.32 -16.29 13.07
N ALA A 122 -29.42 -17.27 12.92
CA ALA A 122 -29.60 -18.44 12.06
C ALA A 122 -30.32 -19.62 12.77
N ASP A 123 -30.94 -19.37 13.93
CA ASP A 123 -31.59 -20.38 14.76
C ASP A 123 -30.66 -21.54 15.18
N LEU A 124 -29.37 -21.21 15.35
CA LEU A 124 -28.34 -22.07 15.89
C LEU A 124 -27.94 -21.61 17.29
N ARG A 125 -27.24 -22.46 18.05
CA ARG A 125 -26.78 -22.13 19.40
C ARG A 125 -25.29 -22.40 19.54
N GLU A 126 -24.57 -21.37 19.98
CA GLU A 126 -23.17 -21.53 20.38
C GLU A 126 -23.08 -22.23 21.74
N GLU A 127 -22.13 -23.13 21.89
CA GLU A 127 -21.79 -23.78 23.16
C GLU A 127 -20.98 -22.83 24.05
N TRP A 128 -19.98 -22.17 23.45
CA TRP A 128 -19.04 -21.36 24.19
C TRP A 128 -18.52 -20.16 23.38
N SER A 129 -18.12 -19.12 24.11
CA SER A 129 -17.51 -17.92 23.58
C SER A 129 -16.54 -17.32 24.61
N PRO A 130 -15.32 -16.88 24.22
CA PRO A 130 -14.33 -16.37 25.13
C PRO A 130 -14.73 -15.02 25.71
N ALA A 131 -14.34 -14.77 26.97
CA ALA A 131 -14.60 -13.49 27.61
C ALA A 131 -13.72 -12.36 27.04
N SER A 132 -12.49 -12.68 26.60
CA SER A 132 -11.60 -11.70 25.93
C SER A 132 -12.03 -11.33 24.52
N GLU A 133 -12.96 -12.10 23.97
CA GLU A 133 -13.31 -12.07 22.56
C GLU A 133 -12.11 -12.32 21.61
N SER A 134 -11.05 -13.00 22.04
CA SER A 134 -9.86 -13.20 21.20
C SER A 134 -9.87 -14.56 20.50
N SER A 135 -9.35 -14.62 19.26
CA SER A 135 -9.12 -15.90 18.58
C SER A 135 -8.07 -16.75 19.32
N ALA A 136 -7.12 -16.13 20.01
CA ALA A 136 -6.12 -16.83 20.82
C ALA A 136 -6.78 -17.64 21.95
N GLU A 137 -7.72 -17.05 22.70
CA GLU A 137 -8.43 -17.78 23.77
C GLU A 137 -9.29 -18.92 23.22
N VAL A 138 -9.90 -18.77 22.03
CA VAL A 138 -10.60 -19.89 21.37
C VAL A 138 -9.63 -21.01 21.02
N LEU A 139 -8.46 -20.68 20.49
CA LEU A 139 -7.44 -21.64 20.11
C LEU A 139 -6.90 -22.37 21.34
N ASP A 140 -6.54 -21.66 22.40
CA ASP A 140 -6.06 -22.24 23.65
C ASP A 140 -7.09 -23.18 24.29
N HIS A 141 -8.37 -22.78 24.25
CA HIS A 141 -9.48 -23.60 24.74
C HIS A 141 -9.60 -24.92 23.96
N LEU A 142 -9.53 -24.87 22.63
CA LEU A 142 -9.56 -26.06 21.78
C LEU A 142 -8.34 -26.96 22.02
N LEU A 143 -7.14 -26.40 22.06
CA LEU A 143 -5.92 -27.17 22.30
C LEU A 143 -5.90 -27.85 23.67
N ALA A 144 -6.47 -27.19 24.70
CA ALA A 144 -6.57 -27.76 26.04
C ALA A 144 -7.52 -28.96 26.13
N GLU A 145 -8.52 -29.03 25.25
CA GLU A 145 -9.44 -30.17 25.16
C GLU A 145 -8.87 -31.36 24.38
N GLY A 146 -7.89 -31.10 23.49
CA GLY A 146 -7.33 -32.08 22.57
C GLY A 146 -8.11 -32.15 21.26
N VAL A 147 -7.40 -31.99 20.15
CA VAL A 147 -7.99 -31.88 18.79
C VAL A 147 -7.45 -32.91 17.80
N GLU A 148 -6.67 -33.88 18.27
CA GLU A 148 -6.09 -34.91 17.39
C GLU A 148 -7.20 -35.76 16.76
N GLY A 149 -7.24 -35.79 15.42
CA GLY A 149 -8.26 -36.48 14.64
C GLY A 149 -9.64 -35.81 14.63
N VAL A 150 -9.80 -34.66 15.29
CA VAL A 150 -11.07 -33.93 15.35
C VAL A 150 -11.24 -33.09 14.10
N ARG A 151 -12.43 -33.17 13.48
CA ARG A 151 -12.76 -32.37 12.29
C ARG A 151 -13.36 -31.03 12.68
N ILE A 152 -12.65 -29.95 12.35
CA ILE A 152 -12.96 -28.59 12.79
C ILE A 152 -13.13 -27.65 11.58
N ALA A 153 -14.32 -27.07 11.43
CA ALA A 153 -14.53 -25.97 10.50
C ALA A 153 -14.21 -24.63 11.16
N VAL A 154 -13.39 -23.80 10.53
CA VAL A 154 -13.02 -22.48 11.03
C VAL A 154 -13.41 -21.42 10.03
N GLN A 155 -14.35 -20.56 10.41
CA GLN A 155 -14.63 -19.35 9.66
C GLN A 155 -13.46 -18.39 9.73
N LEU A 156 -12.82 -18.12 8.59
CA LEU A 156 -11.71 -17.19 8.50
C LEU A 156 -12.18 -15.73 8.59
N HIS A 157 -11.39 -14.88 9.27
CA HIS A 157 -11.60 -13.44 9.31
C HIS A 157 -10.67 -12.69 8.34
N GLY A 158 -10.79 -12.95 7.05
CA GLY A 158 -9.93 -12.35 6.02
C GLY A 158 -9.37 -13.38 5.05
N ALA A 159 -8.62 -12.90 4.05
CA ALA A 159 -7.89 -13.76 3.13
C ALA A 159 -6.45 -13.90 3.62
N THR A 160 -6.03 -15.12 3.87
CA THR A 160 -4.64 -15.50 4.16
C THR A 160 -3.89 -15.62 2.84
N THR A 161 -2.90 -14.75 2.62
CA THR A 161 -1.95 -14.89 1.50
C THR A 161 -0.55 -15.09 2.05
N GLU A 162 0.40 -15.53 1.21
CA GLU A 162 1.84 -15.62 1.55
C GLU A 162 2.38 -14.34 2.21
N TRP A 163 1.78 -13.19 1.89
CA TRP A 163 2.17 -11.87 2.35
C TRP A 163 1.29 -11.31 3.48
N GLU A 164 0.30 -12.07 3.95
CA GLU A 164 -0.48 -11.77 5.16
C GLU A 164 -0.51 -12.99 6.08
N PRO A 165 0.65 -13.40 6.64
CA PRO A 165 0.72 -14.52 7.56
C PRO A 165 0.24 -14.07 8.94
N ILE A 166 -1.08 -14.00 9.13
CA ILE A 166 -1.63 -14.07 10.49
C ILE A 166 -1.23 -15.47 11.00
N PRO A 167 -0.74 -15.63 12.25
CA PRO A 167 -0.48 -16.96 12.81
C PRO A 167 -1.72 -17.81 12.59
N ASP A 168 -1.60 -18.80 11.69
CA ASP A 168 -2.78 -19.40 11.11
C ASP A 168 -3.45 -20.25 12.20
N PHE A 169 -4.56 -19.74 12.72
CA PHE A 169 -5.44 -20.44 13.64
C PHE A 169 -5.69 -21.87 13.13
N CYS A 170 -5.78 -22.04 11.81
CA CYS A 170 -5.91 -23.34 11.19
C CYS A 170 -4.59 -24.12 11.17
N GLU A 171 -3.43 -23.52 10.90
CA GLU A 171 -2.13 -24.22 10.99
C GLU A 171 -1.86 -24.74 12.40
N VAL A 172 -2.11 -23.95 13.45
CA VAL A 172 -1.87 -24.40 14.83
C VAL A 172 -2.74 -25.62 15.16
N LEU A 173 -4.02 -25.60 14.77
CA LEU A 173 -4.90 -26.76 14.94
C LEU A 173 -4.45 -27.97 14.11
N ARG A 174 -4.01 -27.77 12.86
CA ARG A 174 -3.45 -28.86 12.03
C ARG A 174 -2.18 -29.44 12.64
N CYS A 175 -1.29 -28.61 13.17
CA CYS A 175 -0.08 -29.06 13.87
C CYS A 175 -0.41 -29.86 15.14
N ALA A 176 -1.56 -29.60 15.77
CA ALA A 176 -2.08 -30.38 16.89
C ALA A 176 -2.86 -31.64 16.47
N GLY A 177 -2.89 -31.96 15.16
CA GLY A 177 -3.49 -33.18 14.63
C GLY A 177 -4.96 -33.06 14.19
N ALA A 178 -5.53 -31.85 14.18
CA ALA A 178 -6.91 -31.65 13.74
C ALA A 178 -7.05 -31.69 12.21
N GLU A 179 -8.19 -32.16 11.73
CA GLU A 179 -8.62 -31.98 10.34
C GLU A 179 -9.34 -30.64 10.21
N VAL A 180 -8.67 -29.63 9.64
CA VAL A 180 -9.17 -28.25 9.63
C VAL A 180 -9.71 -27.83 8.27
N ILE A 181 -10.99 -27.46 8.25
CA ILE A 181 -11.68 -26.88 7.10
C ILE A 181 -11.76 -25.38 7.27
N ALA A 182 -11.02 -24.65 6.45
CA ALA A 182 -11.10 -23.20 6.41
C ALA A 182 -12.33 -22.77 5.61
N VAL A 183 -13.23 -21.99 6.23
CA VAL A 183 -14.41 -21.42 5.60
C VAL A 183 -14.13 -19.95 5.26
N PRO A 184 -13.82 -19.61 4.00
CA PRO A 184 -13.34 -18.29 3.65
C PRO A 184 -14.50 -17.33 3.41
N VAL A 185 -14.83 -16.49 4.40
CA VAL A 185 -15.96 -15.54 4.33
C VAL A 185 -15.53 -14.10 4.04
N TYR A 186 -14.32 -13.93 3.51
CA TYR A 186 -13.81 -12.66 3.02
C TYR A 186 -12.68 -12.93 2.01
N ARG A 187 -13.04 -13.13 0.74
CA ARG A 187 -12.07 -13.36 -0.33
C ARG A 187 -11.92 -12.16 -1.24
N TRP A 188 -10.74 -12.04 -1.78
CA TRP A 188 -10.40 -11.07 -2.80
C TRP A 188 -9.55 -11.72 -3.87
N THR A 189 -9.59 -11.14 -5.07
CA THR A 189 -8.68 -11.47 -6.17
C THR A 189 -8.05 -10.19 -6.69
N PRO A 190 -6.91 -10.26 -7.38
CA PRO A 190 -6.51 -9.17 -8.25
C PRO A 190 -7.64 -8.83 -9.25
N PRO A 191 -7.72 -7.58 -9.75
CA PRO A 191 -8.57 -7.27 -10.89
C PRO A 191 -8.16 -8.08 -12.13
N ASP A 192 -9.11 -8.35 -13.02
CA ASP A 192 -8.85 -9.14 -14.24
C ASP A 192 -7.84 -8.44 -15.17
N ASP A 193 -7.92 -7.11 -15.27
CA ASP A 193 -6.91 -6.27 -15.91
C ASP A 193 -5.92 -5.70 -14.87
N GLN A 194 -4.70 -6.23 -14.88
CA GLN A 194 -3.61 -5.78 -14.00
C GLN A 194 -2.68 -4.75 -14.63
N THR A 195 -2.97 -4.25 -15.85
CA THR A 195 -2.10 -3.29 -16.56
C THR A 195 -1.84 -2.02 -15.76
N ALA A 196 -2.83 -1.54 -15.01
CA ALA A 196 -2.65 -0.38 -14.15
C ALA A 196 -1.67 -0.64 -13.00
N MET A 197 -1.71 -1.84 -12.42
CA MET A 197 -0.79 -2.25 -11.36
C MET A 197 0.64 -2.39 -11.89
N ASP A 198 0.81 -3.00 -13.07
CA ASP A 198 2.12 -3.14 -13.73
C ASP A 198 2.76 -1.76 -13.95
N ARG A 199 2.01 -0.82 -14.53
CA ARG A 199 2.47 0.56 -14.72
C ARG A 199 2.81 1.24 -13.39
N MET A 200 2.05 1.02 -12.33
CA MET A 200 2.35 1.60 -11.01
C MET A 200 3.66 1.03 -10.43
N ILE A 201 3.88 -0.27 -10.54
CA ILE A 201 5.13 -0.93 -10.12
C ILE A 201 6.31 -0.38 -10.93
N GLU A 202 6.18 -0.30 -12.25
CA GLU A 202 7.22 0.27 -13.14
C GLU A 202 7.53 1.74 -12.80
N LEU A 203 6.50 2.55 -12.52
CA LEU A 203 6.67 3.94 -12.08
C LEU A 203 7.36 3.99 -10.71
N ALA A 204 7.06 3.09 -9.78
CA ALA A 204 7.74 3.03 -8.49
C ALA A 204 9.23 2.70 -8.66
N VAL A 205 9.53 1.64 -9.41
CA VAL A 205 10.90 1.16 -9.70
C VAL A 205 11.72 2.24 -10.40
N SER A 206 11.13 2.92 -11.37
CA SER A 206 11.79 4.01 -12.10
C SER A 206 11.83 5.34 -11.32
N SER A 207 11.38 5.38 -10.05
CA SER A 207 11.29 6.59 -9.22
C SER A 207 10.40 7.69 -9.81
N GLY A 208 9.37 7.31 -10.58
CA GLY A 208 8.31 8.16 -11.12
C GLY A 208 7.19 8.50 -10.12
N LEU A 209 7.11 7.77 -9.02
CA LEU A 209 6.21 8.04 -7.89
C LEU A 209 6.97 8.61 -6.69
N ASP A 210 6.32 9.48 -5.94
CA ASP A 210 6.80 9.97 -4.65
C ASP A 210 6.21 9.17 -3.48
N CYS A 211 5.01 8.60 -3.67
CA CYS A 211 4.29 7.83 -2.66
C CYS A 211 3.43 6.75 -3.30
N ILE A 212 3.25 5.64 -2.61
CA ILE A 212 2.16 4.69 -2.85
C ILE A 212 1.36 4.56 -1.57
N THR A 213 0.04 4.64 -1.70
CA THR A 213 -0.88 4.57 -0.57
C THR A 213 -1.59 3.22 -0.52
N PHE A 214 -1.72 2.69 0.69
CA PHE A 214 -2.37 1.41 0.98
C PHE A 214 -3.44 1.58 2.05
N THR A 215 -4.63 1.06 1.78
CA THR A 215 -5.78 1.15 2.70
C THR A 215 -6.15 -0.18 3.33
N SER A 216 -5.46 -1.26 2.97
CA SER A 216 -5.68 -2.60 3.48
C SER A 216 -4.44 -3.46 3.20
N ALA A 217 -4.13 -4.41 4.09
CA ALA A 217 -3.03 -5.36 3.88
C ALA A 217 -3.18 -6.16 2.56
N PRO A 218 -4.41 -6.53 2.12
CA PRO A 218 -4.62 -7.14 0.81
C PRO A 218 -4.09 -6.35 -0.38
N ALA A 219 -4.13 -5.02 -0.30
CA ALA A 219 -3.63 -4.19 -1.38
C ALA A 219 -2.10 -4.24 -1.46
N VAL A 220 -1.43 -4.35 -0.31
CA VAL A 220 0.00 -4.57 -0.23
C VAL A 220 0.33 -5.96 -0.78
N ALA A 221 -0.32 -7.00 -0.27
CA ALA A 221 -0.11 -8.38 -0.69
C ALA A 221 -0.28 -8.55 -2.20
N SER A 222 -1.36 -8.00 -2.78
CA SER A 222 -1.60 -8.09 -4.23
C SER A 222 -0.53 -7.39 -5.05
N MET A 223 -0.05 -6.23 -4.61
CA MET A 223 1.05 -5.54 -5.30
C MET A 223 2.37 -6.33 -5.22
N LEU A 224 2.69 -6.90 -4.06
CA LEU A 224 3.89 -7.72 -3.87
C LEU A 224 3.83 -9.01 -4.69
N MET A 225 2.68 -9.69 -4.72
CA MET A 225 2.47 -10.87 -5.58
C MET A 225 2.66 -10.50 -7.05
N ARG A 226 2.06 -9.40 -7.51
CA ARG A 226 2.21 -8.96 -8.90
C ARG A 226 3.66 -8.60 -9.25
N ALA A 227 4.37 -7.95 -8.33
CA ALA A 227 5.79 -7.65 -8.50
C ALA A 227 6.65 -8.93 -8.54
N LYS A 228 6.31 -9.97 -7.77
CA LYS A 228 6.96 -11.28 -7.84
C LYS A 228 6.71 -11.96 -9.18
N GLU A 229 5.46 -12.00 -9.65
CA GLU A 229 5.06 -12.57 -10.95
C GLU A 229 5.80 -11.91 -12.13
N THR A 230 6.00 -10.60 -12.06
CA THR A 230 6.68 -9.81 -13.12
C THR A 230 8.19 -9.71 -12.94
N GLY A 231 8.76 -10.34 -11.90
CA GLY A 231 10.20 -10.31 -11.62
C GLY A 231 10.73 -8.96 -11.11
N LEU A 232 9.84 -8.06 -10.67
CA LEU A 232 10.16 -6.70 -10.20
C LEU A 232 10.10 -6.54 -8.68
N ILE A 233 9.98 -7.63 -7.91
CA ILE A 233 9.89 -7.60 -6.44
C ILE A 233 11.06 -6.89 -5.78
N GLU A 234 12.31 -7.26 -6.09
CA GLU A 234 13.49 -6.64 -5.50
C GLU A 234 13.65 -5.16 -5.89
N PRO A 235 13.53 -4.78 -7.18
CA PRO A 235 13.48 -3.37 -7.57
C PRO A 235 12.39 -2.56 -6.87
N LEU A 236 11.20 -3.13 -6.69
CA LEU A 236 10.09 -2.47 -6.00
C LEU A 236 10.40 -2.26 -4.52
N LEU A 237 10.89 -3.30 -3.83
CA LEU A 237 11.28 -3.20 -2.42
C LEU A 237 12.41 -2.17 -2.22
N TYR A 238 13.38 -2.13 -3.13
CA TYR A 238 14.42 -1.09 -3.12
C TYR A 238 13.82 0.32 -3.24
N ALA A 239 12.84 0.51 -4.13
CA ALA A 239 12.17 1.80 -4.30
C ALA A 239 11.40 2.22 -3.04
N LEU A 240 10.63 1.29 -2.45
CA LEU A 240 9.82 1.52 -1.24
C LEU A 240 10.65 1.73 0.03
N ARG A 241 11.84 1.11 0.12
CA ARG A 241 12.79 1.34 1.22
C ARG A 241 13.49 2.69 1.16
N GLY A 242 13.49 3.32 -0.02
CA GLY A 242 14.22 4.54 -0.30
C GLY A 242 13.32 5.72 -0.63
N ARG A 243 13.10 5.93 -1.94
CA ARG A 243 12.52 7.18 -2.46
C ARG A 243 11.01 7.23 -2.46
N VAL A 244 10.37 6.08 -2.61
CA VAL A 244 8.91 6.00 -2.73
C VAL A 244 8.34 5.76 -1.35
N LEU A 245 7.61 6.73 -0.81
CA LEU A 245 6.98 6.61 0.49
C LEU A 245 5.86 5.55 0.46
N ALA A 246 5.87 4.60 1.39
CA ALA A 246 4.72 3.73 1.63
C ALA A 246 3.78 4.34 2.69
N GLY A 247 2.67 4.91 2.23
CA GLY A 247 1.64 5.52 3.07
C GLY A 247 0.53 4.52 3.43
N CYS A 248 0.53 4.01 4.66
CA CYS A 248 -0.47 3.05 5.11
C CYS A 248 -1.54 3.73 5.97
N VAL A 249 -2.80 3.28 5.86
CA VAL A 249 -3.88 3.83 6.70
C VAL A 249 -3.73 3.48 8.19
N GLY A 250 -3.02 2.40 8.51
CA GLY A 250 -2.75 1.97 9.88
C GLY A 250 -1.86 0.72 9.95
N PRO A 251 -1.55 0.25 11.18
CA PRO A 251 -0.49 -0.73 11.42
C PRO A 251 -0.78 -2.11 10.82
N ILE A 252 -2.05 -2.54 10.81
CA ILE A 252 -2.44 -3.81 10.18
C ILE A 252 -2.15 -3.78 8.67
N THR A 253 -2.43 -2.65 8.01
CA THR A 253 -2.11 -2.48 6.57
C THR A 253 -0.60 -2.46 6.32
N ALA A 254 0.17 -1.91 7.26
CA ALA A 254 1.62 -1.81 7.14
C ALA A 254 2.37 -3.11 7.48
N ALA A 255 1.72 -4.11 8.10
CA ALA A 255 2.38 -5.31 8.60
C ALA A 255 3.18 -6.06 7.52
N PRO A 256 2.66 -6.34 6.31
CA PRO A 256 3.43 -7.04 5.27
C PRO A 256 4.69 -6.28 4.81
N LEU A 257 4.60 -4.95 4.75
CA LEU A 257 5.75 -4.09 4.42
C LEU A 257 6.77 -4.07 5.55
N THR A 258 6.30 -4.08 6.80
CA THR A 258 7.15 -4.06 8.00
C THR A 258 7.98 -5.34 8.11
N GLU A 259 7.39 -6.50 7.83
CA GLU A 259 8.09 -7.79 7.78
C GLU A 259 9.22 -7.78 6.74
N LEU A 260 9.02 -7.07 5.62
CA LEU A 260 10.02 -6.90 4.57
C LEU A 260 10.97 -5.71 4.82
N SER A 261 10.99 -5.16 6.03
CA SER A 261 11.82 -4.01 6.42
C SER A 261 11.61 -2.78 5.52
N VAL A 262 10.40 -2.61 4.98
CA VAL A 262 10.00 -1.40 4.24
C VAL A 262 9.48 -0.37 5.25
N PRO A 263 10.10 0.81 5.37
CA PRO A 263 9.59 1.87 6.23
C PRO A 263 8.22 2.35 5.74
N THR A 264 7.25 2.42 6.64
CA THR A 264 5.92 2.95 6.35
C THR A 264 5.63 4.18 7.19
N THR A 265 4.68 4.99 6.75
CA THR A 265 4.11 6.06 7.59
C THR A 265 2.60 5.95 7.62
N GLN A 266 1.98 6.42 8.69
CA GLN A 266 0.56 6.27 8.92
C GLN A 266 -0.02 7.46 9.69
N PRO A 267 -1.29 7.83 9.43
CA PRO A 267 -1.98 8.86 10.19
C PRO A 267 -2.32 8.37 11.61
N ALA A 268 -2.55 9.30 12.54
CA ALA A 268 -3.02 8.98 13.89
C ALA A 268 -4.41 8.32 13.92
N ARG A 269 -5.24 8.54 12.89
CA ARG A 269 -6.56 7.90 12.75
C ARG A 269 -6.63 7.18 11.41
N ALA A 270 -7.07 5.92 11.42
CA ALA A 270 -7.23 5.10 10.23
C ALA A 270 -8.46 5.52 9.38
N ARG A 271 -8.36 6.67 8.71
CA ARG A 271 -9.39 7.22 7.81
C ARG A 271 -8.75 7.85 6.57
N LEU A 272 -9.43 7.78 5.41
CA LEU A 272 -8.93 8.32 4.14
C LEU A 272 -8.56 9.81 4.23
N GLY A 273 -9.43 10.64 4.81
CA GLY A 273 -9.13 12.07 4.99
C GLY A 273 -7.94 12.36 5.91
N ALA A 274 -7.69 11.48 6.89
CA ALA A 274 -6.52 11.59 7.76
C ALA A 274 -5.25 11.15 7.03
N LEU A 275 -5.32 10.07 6.24
CA LEU A 275 -4.21 9.63 5.39
C LEU A 275 -3.85 10.70 4.35
N ALA A 276 -4.84 11.30 3.67
CA ALA A 276 -4.60 12.37 2.69
C ALA A 276 -3.86 13.56 3.30
N ARG A 277 -4.27 13.98 4.51
CA ARG A 277 -3.59 15.06 5.26
C ARG A 277 -2.18 14.65 5.66
N HIS A 278 -2.02 13.44 6.19
CA HIS A 278 -0.72 12.90 6.59
C HIS A 278 0.29 12.90 5.44
N ILE A 279 -0.13 12.45 4.25
CA ILE A 279 0.72 12.47 3.05
C ILE A 279 1.06 13.90 2.61
N ALA A 280 0.10 14.82 2.71
CA ALA A 280 0.32 16.24 2.43
C ALA A 280 1.34 16.91 3.36
N ASP A 281 1.47 16.42 4.59
CA ASP A 281 2.44 16.93 5.56
C ASP A 281 3.81 16.23 5.42
N GLU A 282 3.83 14.93 5.12
CA GLU A 282 5.06 14.11 5.06
C GLU A 282 5.88 14.33 3.80
N LEU A 283 5.24 14.37 2.62
CA LEU A 283 5.95 14.44 1.34
C LEU A 283 6.79 15.73 1.20
N PRO A 284 6.27 16.93 1.52
CA PRO A 284 7.06 18.16 1.46
C PRO A 284 8.24 18.20 2.43
N ARG A 285 8.17 17.49 3.57
CA ARG A 285 9.27 17.38 4.53
C ARG A 285 10.40 16.49 4.04
N ARG A 286 10.06 15.44 3.28
CA ARG A 286 11.01 14.48 2.70
C ARG A 286 11.63 14.96 1.40
N ALA A 287 11.01 15.94 0.76
CA ALA A 287 11.49 16.55 -0.46
C ALA A 287 12.86 17.22 -0.25
N ASN A 288 13.89 16.67 -0.90
CA ASN A 288 15.20 17.29 -0.92
C ASN A 288 15.13 18.67 -1.59
N ARG A 289 15.73 19.68 -0.97
CA ARG A 289 15.93 21.02 -1.53
C ARG A 289 17.41 21.19 -1.82
N ILE A 290 17.74 21.56 -3.04
CA ILE A 290 19.11 21.67 -3.54
C ILE A 290 19.28 23.10 -4.05
N GLN A 291 20.16 23.86 -3.41
CA GLN A 291 20.54 25.18 -3.91
C GLN A 291 21.61 25.02 -5.00
N ALA A 292 21.30 25.44 -6.22
CA ALA A 292 22.21 25.33 -7.35
C ALA A 292 22.13 26.54 -8.28
N ALA A 293 23.24 27.25 -8.42
CA ALA A 293 23.40 28.44 -9.25
C ALA A 293 22.40 29.57 -8.90
N GLY A 294 22.09 29.74 -7.62
CA GLY A 294 21.16 30.75 -7.09
C GLY A 294 19.69 30.37 -7.15
N HIS A 295 19.37 29.09 -7.43
CA HIS A 295 18.02 28.59 -7.55
C HIS A 295 17.76 27.42 -6.59
N GLU A 296 16.57 27.36 -6.01
CA GLU A 296 16.13 26.21 -5.22
C GLU A 296 15.51 25.15 -6.14
N LEU A 297 16.18 24.01 -6.23
CA LEU A 297 15.71 22.85 -6.98
C LEU A 297 15.17 21.78 -6.04
N SER A 298 14.02 21.22 -6.37
CA SER A 298 13.45 20.09 -5.64
C SER A 298 12.98 19.02 -6.62
N VAL A 299 13.66 17.88 -6.61
CA VAL A 299 13.35 16.75 -7.50
C VAL A 299 12.16 15.98 -6.92
N ARG A 300 11.13 15.77 -7.74
CA ARG A 300 9.94 14.95 -7.47
C ARG A 300 9.98 13.70 -8.33
N GLY A 301 9.01 12.80 -8.16
CA GLY A 301 8.92 11.56 -8.93
C GLY A 301 8.84 11.83 -10.43
N GLY A 302 7.94 12.72 -10.84
CA GLY A 302 7.67 13.03 -12.26
C GLY A 302 8.24 14.34 -12.78
N CYS A 303 8.69 15.24 -11.91
CA CYS A 303 9.09 16.59 -12.31
C CYS A 303 10.19 17.18 -11.42
N VAL A 304 10.63 18.40 -11.74
CA VAL A 304 11.51 19.20 -10.88
C VAL A 304 10.80 20.51 -10.57
N VAL A 305 10.77 20.88 -9.31
CA VAL A 305 10.32 22.20 -8.87
C VAL A 305 11.53 23.13 -8.83
N VAL A 306 11.45 24.28 -9.51
CA VAL A 306 12.49 25.31 -9.56
C VAL A 306 11.86 26.59 -9.02
N ASP A 307 12.34 27.09 -7.88
CA ASP A 307 11.83 28.30 -7.22
C ASP A 307 10.29 28.31 -7.05
N GLY A 308 9.71 27.14 -6.76
CA GLY A 308 8.26 26.94 -6.61
C GLY A 308 7.49 26.66 -7.91
N GLU A 309 8.11 26.78 -9.07
CA GLU A 309 7.50 26.44 -10.36
C GLU A 309 7.75 24.98 -10.75
N VAL A 310 6.69 24.26 -11.12
CA VAL A 310 6.77 22.88 -11.61
C VAL A 310 7.29 22.88 -13.06
N LYS A 311 8.45 22.26 -13.28
CA LYS A 311 9.02 22.01 -14.61
C LYS A 311 8.90 20.51 -14.95
N GLN A 312 8.08 20.22 -15.95
CA GLN A 312 7.94 18.86 -16.48
C GLN A 312 9.16 18.51 -17.35
N LEU A 313 9.70 17.31 -17.15
CA LEU A 313 10.92 16.86 -17.82
C LEU A 313 10.64 15.56 -18.58
N PRO A 314 11.20 15.38 -19.80
CA PRO A 314 11.15 14.10 -20.49
C PRO A 314 11.83 12.98 -19.68
N PRO A 315 11.47 11.70 -19.88
CA PRO A 315 12.00 10.57 -19.10
C PRO A 315 13.53 10.50 -19.02
N ALA A 316 14.22 10.71 -20.16
CA ALA A 316 15.67 10.76 -20.23
C ALA A 316 16.28 11.90 -19.37
N SER A 317 15.69 13.09 -19.41
CA SER A 317 16.12 14.24 -18.62
C SER A 317 15.86 14.02 -17.13
N MET A 318 14.73 13.39 -16.76
CA MET A 318 14.45 12.99 -15.36
C MET A 318 15.46 11.96 -14.85
N ALA A 319 15.81 10.95 -15.66
CA ALA A 319 16.79 9.94 -15.28
C ALA A 319 18.17 10.55 -14.96
N ILE A 320 18.62 11.49 -15.81
CA ILE A 320 19.85 12.25 -15.56
C ILE A 320 19.72 13.10 -14.30
N MET A 321 18.63 13.86 -14.16
CA MET A 321 18.45 14.72 -12.99
C MET A 321 18.45 13.93 -11.67
N ARG A 322 17.75 12.78 -11.63
CA ARG A 322 17.75 11.89 -10.46
C ARG A 322 19.13 11.31 -10.15
N THR A 323 19.93 11.06 -11.18
CA THR A 323 21.31 10.57 -11.02
C THR A 323 22.21 11.65 -10.44
N LEU A 324 22.12 12.89 -10.95
CA LEU A 324 22.87 14.04 -10.45
C LEU A 324 22.43 14.43 -9.02
N ALA A 325 21.13 14.34 -8.72
CA ALA A 325 20.57 14.67 -7.42
C ALA A 325 20.82 13.61 -6.33
N ARG A 326 21.31 12.39 -6.67
CA ARG A 326 21.70 11.38 -5.65
C ARG A 326 22.79 11.89 -4.74
N GLN A 327 23.79 12.56 -5.32
CA GLN A 327 24.91 13.15 -4.62
C GLN A 327 25.18 14.52 -5.25
N PRO A 328 24.39 15.53 -4.86
CA PRO A 328 24.51 16.87 -5.43
C PRO A 328 25.96 17.36 -5.32
N GLY A 329 26.47 18.02 -6.37
CA GLY A 329 27.85 18.50 -6.42
C GLY A 329 28.90 17.48 -6.85
N ARG A 330 28.64 16.17 -6.78
CA ARG A 330 29.56 15.13 -7.29
C ARG A 330 29.53 15.08 -8.82
N VAL A 331 30.70 14.90 -9.43
CA VAL A 331 30.81 14.68 -10.87
C VAL A 331 30.40 13.25 -11.21
N VAL A 332 29.40 13.12 -12.07
CA VAL A 332 28.95 11.85 -12.64
C VAL A 332 29.52 11.71 -14.05
N SER A 333 30.16 10.57 -14.34
CA SER A 333 30.74 10.29 -15.65
C SER A 333 29.67 10.11 -16.73
N ARG A 334 30.07 10.27 -18.00
CA ARG A 334 29.16 10.05 -19.14
C ARG A 334 28.66 8.61 -19.20
N GLU A 335 29.54 7.64 -18.92
CA GLU A 335 29.20 6.21 -18.89
C GLU A 335 28.11 5.92 -17.85
N ASN A 336 28.25 6.46 -16.64
CA ASN A 336 27.25 6.27 -15.58
C ASN A 336 25.91 6.95 -15.90
N LEU A 337 25.94 8.08 -16.61
CA LEU A 337 24.72 8.74 -17.08
C LEU A 337 24.06 7.97 -18.22
N LEU A 338 24.85 7.41 -19.15
CA LEU A 338 24.35 6.59 -20.25
C LEU A 338 23.68 5.32 -19.72
N ALA A 339 24.31 4.65 -18.75
CA ALA A 339 23.76 3.46 -18.09
C ALA A 339 22.43 3.74 -17.34
N ALA A 340 22.15 5.00 -17.00
CA ALA A 340 20.92 5.41 -16.35
C ALA A 340 19.79 5.80 -17.33
N LEU A 341 20.08 5.94 -18.63
CA LEU A 341 19.08 6.36 -19.62
C LEU A 341 18.15 5.20 -20.02
N PRO A 342 16.82 5.42 -20.10
CA PRO A 342 15.88 4.39 -20.52
C PRO A 342 16.01 4.12 -22.03
N GLY A 343 16.23 2.85 -22.40
CA GLY A 343 16.13 2.38 -23.79
C GLY A 343 17.24 2.83 -24.75
N CYS A 344 18.39 3.31 -24.25
CA CYS A 344 19.50 3.74 -25.10
C CYS A 344 20.61 2.68 -25.12
N GLY A 345 20.96 2.21 -26.34
CA GLY A 345 22.22 1.54 -26.62
C GLY A 345 23.41 2.49 -26.48
N GLU A 346 24.62 2.05 -26.83
CA GLU A 346 25.94 2.69 -26.60
C GLU A 346 26.15 4.10 -27.22
N ASP A 347 25.08 4.81 -27.63
CA ASP A 347 25.18 6.13 -28.25
C ASP A 347 25.56 7.22 -27.24
N THR A 348 26.82 7.64 -27.34
CA THR A 348 27.41 8.69 -26.49
C THR A 348 26.74 10.05 -26.70
N HIS A 349 26.08 10.30 -27.84
CA HIS A 349 25.39 11.58 -28.13
C HIS A 349 24.03 11.69 -27.42
N ALA A 350 23.48 10.57 -26.93
CA ALA A 350 22.22 10.56 -26.19
C ALA A 350 22.31 11.38 -24.88
N VAL A 351 23.44 11.27 -24.16
CA VAL A 351 23.66 11.99 -22.90
C VAL A 351 23.73 13.50 -23.14
N GLU A 352 24.43 13.94 -24.18
CA GLU A 352 24.60 15.37 -24.48
C GLU A 352 23.27 16.01 -24.89
N THR A 353 22.49 15.31 -25.72
CA THR A 353 21.15 15.72 -26.11
C THR A 353 20.20 15.80 -24.91
N ALA A 354 20.24 14.81 -24.02
CA ALA A 354 19.40 14.77 -22.82
C ALA A 354 19.78 15.86 -21.81
N ILE A 355 21.08 16.19 -21.66
CA ILE A 355 21.57 17.31 -20.85
C ILE A 355 21.12 18.65 -21.44
N ALA A 356 21.24 18.83 -22.76
CA ALA A 356 20.79 20.06 -23.43
C ALA A 356 19.29 20.30 -23.21
N ARG A 357 18.47 19.24 -23.37
CA ARG A 357 17.03 19.28 -23.08
C ARG A 357 16.74 19.56 -21.62
N LEU A 358 17.48 18.95 -20.71
CA LEU A 358 17.33 19.16 -19.27
C LEU A 358 17.61 20.63 -18.89
N ARG A 359 18.71 21.22 -19.38
CA ARG A 359 19.02 22.64 -19.16
C ARG A 359 17.95 23.57 -19.70
N ALA A 360 17.44 23.30 -20.89
CA ALA A 360 16.38 24.09 -21.50
C ALA A 360 15.09 24.02 -20.69
N ALA A 361 14.70 22.82 -20.26
CA ALA A 361 13.45 22.61 -19.52
C ALA A 361 13.48 23.14 -18.08
N LEU A 362 14.65 23.15 -17.43
CA LEU A 362 14.82 23.76 -16.11
C LEU A 362 14.77 25.30 -16.14
N GLY A 363 15.09 25.92 -17.28
CA GLY A 363 15.23 27.38 -17.40
C GLY A 363 16.48 27.96 -16.71
N THR A 364 17.26 27.13 -16.02
CA THR A 364 18.45 27.52 -15.23
C THR A 364 19.69 26.73 -15.69
N PRO A 365 20.22 27.00 -16.90
CA PRO A 365 21.24 26.15 -17.53
C PRO A 365 22.55 26.05 -16.72
N LYS A 366 22.84 27.05 -15.87
CA LYS A 366 24.02 27.09 -14.98
C LYS A 366 23.94 26.09 -13.83
N ALA A 367 22.74 25.64 -13.45
CA ALA A 367 22.56 24.65 -12.38
C ALA A 367 23.21 23.29 -12.71
N ILE A 368 23.38 22.98 -14.01
CA ILE A 368 24.08 21.78 -14.47
C ILE A 368 25.41 22.20 -15.07
N GLN A 369 26.49 21.90 -14.37
CA GLN A 369 27.84 22.21 -14.84
C GLN A 369 28.44 21.04 -15.61
N THR A 370 29.01 21.34 -16.79
CA THR A 370 29.87 20.41 -17.51
C THR A 370 31.29 20.49 -16.94
N VAL A 371 31.83 19.36 -16.50
CA VAL A 371 33.23 19.22 -16.09
C VAL A 371 33.99 18.56 -17.24
N VAL A 372 34.84 19.36 -17.88
CA VAL A 372 35.59 18.98 -19.09
C VAL A 372 36.31 17.64 -18.87
N LYS A 373 36.11 16.72 -19.82
CA LYS A 373 36.65 15.33 -19.83
C LYS A 373 36.24 14.43 -18.66
N ARG A 374 35.43 14.88 -17.70
CA ARG A 374 35.02 14.08 -16.53
C ARG A 374 33.53 13.76 -16.48
N GLY A 375 32.67 14.68 -16.93
CA GLY A 375 31.22 14.46 -16.96
C GLY A 375 30.42 15.68 -16.52
N TYR A 376 29.37 15.47 -15.72
CA TYR A 376 28.41 16.51 -15.33
C TYR A 376 28.15 16.50 -13.82
N ARG A 377 27.82 17.66 -13.25
CA ARG A 377 27.43 17.81 -11.84
C ARG A 377 26.38 18.89 -11.65
N LEU A 378 25.65 18.84 -10.52
CA LEU A 378 24.89 20.00 -10.05
C LEU A 378 25.87 21.06 -9.50
N ALA A 379 25.72 22.29 -9.98
CA ALA A 379 26.50 23.43 -9.53
C ALA A 379 25.96 23.94 -8.20
N LEU A 380 26.27 23.22 -7.12
CA LEU A 380 25.87 23.62 -5.77
C LEU A 380 26.40 25.01 -5.45
N ASP A 381 25.53 25.82 -4.85
CA ASP A 381 25.97 27.05 -4.23
C ASP A 381 26.81 26.72 -2.99
N PRO A 382 27.81 27.55 -2.64
CA PRO A 382 28.53 27.38 -1.38
C PRO A 382 27.48 27.37 -0.26
N ALA A 383 27.48 26.33 0.58
CA ALA A 383 26.71 26.39 1.80
C ALA A 383 27.23 27.59 2.58
N GLU A 384 26.39 28.59 2.84
CA GLU A 384 26.72 29.59 3.84
C GLU A 384 26.90 28.83 5.15
N CYS A 385 28.16 28.64 5.58
CA CYS A 385 28.44 28.31 6.96
C CYS A 385 27.90 29.47 7.78
N VAL A 386 26.69 29.32 8.32
CA VAL A 386 26.21 30.20 9.37
C VAL A 386 27.06 29.87 10.60
N ASP A 387 28.19 30.57 10.73
CA ASP A 387 28.95 30.60 11.96
C ASP A 387 28.05 31.16 13.04
N ASN A 388 27.48 30.28 13.85
CA ASN A 388 26.62 30.62 14.98
C ASN A 388 27.47 31.10 16.17
N THR A 389 28.41 32.01 15.91
CA THR A 389 29.29 32.61 16.91
C THR A 389 29.15 34.12 16.83
N MET A 390 28.12 34.66 17.49
CA MET A 390 28.14 35.94 18.22
C MET A 390 26.71 36.34 18.59
N GLU A 391 26.25 35.89 19.76
CA GLU A 391 25.35 36.65 20.63
C GLU A 391 25.33 36.03 22.04
N ARG A 392 26.44 36.25 22.76
CA ARG A 392 26.46 36.31 24.22
C ARG A 392 27.30 37.51 24.61
N MET A 393 26.63 38.64 24.79
CA MET A 393 27.03 39.70 25.72
C MET A 393 25.84 40.04 26.59
#